data_AF-A0A3B9AKU2-F1
#
_entry.id   AF-A0A3B9AKU2-F1
#
_cell.length_a   1.000
_cell.length_b   1.000
_cell.length_c   1.000
_cell.angle_alpha   90.00
_cell.angle_beta   90.00
_cell.angle_gamma   90.00
#
_symmetry.space_group_name_H-M   'P 1'
#
loop_
_entity.id
_entity.type
_entity.pdbx_description
1 polymer ?
#
loop_
_entity_poly.entity_id
_entity_poly.type
_entity_poly.pdbx_seq_one_letter_code
_entity_poly.pdbx_strand_id
1 'polypeptide(L)'
;MFSTLARDISRALSPDLPNDLGSMDNHLDFILPKVIPYGEDLREKQFWIDKRWKEVRDDEGFHEAILHIFSQNGEYLLSLDGNLMKGSWRQLGSDNALIVEMGGRSELFDLRFLNEHFMVLTKHGDQARKGMRRYFLLAYEPVVRARAGELDWRNIMEKLFNIWRENSLSIWAWLFFLILLGLIIYASF
;
A
#
# COMPACT_ATOMS: atom_id res chain seq x y z
N MET A 1 -23.57 -1.12 27.76
CA MET A 1 -22.87 -2.33 28.26
C MET A 1 -22.48 -3.28 27.13
N PHE A 2 -23.41 -3.68 26.25
CA PHE A 2 -23.05 -4.47 25.05
C PHE A 2 -22.16 -3.70 24.04
N SER A 3 -22.37 -2.39 23.89
CA SER A 3 -21.58 -1.56 22.96
C SER A 3 -20.13 -1.32 23.40
N THR A 4 -19.86 -1.34 24.70
CA THR A 4 -18.49 -1.21 25.24
C THR A 4 -17.73 -2.52 25.07
N LEU A 5 -18.36 -3.65 25.43
CA LEU A 5 -17.79 -4.98 25.19
C LEU A 5 -17.49 -5.26 23.71
N ALA A 6 -18.41 -4.92 22.80
CA ALA A 6 -18.18 -5.08 21.36
C ALA A 6 -17.02 -4.20 20.86
N ARG A 7 -16.88 -2.98 21.40
CA ARG A 7 -15.78 -2.07 21.06
C ARG A 7 -14.44 -2.54 21.62
N ASP A 8 -14.43 -3.07 22.83
CA ASP A 8 -13.22 -3.57 23.49
C ASP A 8 -12.73 -4.86 22.82
N ILE A 9 -13.64 -5.75 22.42
CA ILE A 9 -13.33 -6.93 21.60
C ILE A 9 -12.81 -6.50 20.22
N SER A 10 -13.45 -5.52 19.57
CA SER A 10 -12.99 -4.99 18.29
C SER A 10 -11.59 -4.37 18.37
N ARG A 11 -11.27 -3.63 19.44
CA ARG A 11 -9.93 -3.07 19.67
C ARG A 11 -8.88 -4.12 20.03
N ALA A 12 -9.27 -5.14 20.79
CA ALA A 12 -8.38 -6.26 21.10
C ALA A 12 -8.04 -7.09 19.85
N LEU A 13 -8.97 -7.19 18.91
CA LEU A 13 -8.78 -7.90 17.64
C LEU A 13 -8.17 -7.02 16.53
N SER A 14 -8.22 -5.70 16.67
CA SER A 14 -7.70 -4.73 15.69
C SER A 14 -7.18 -3.47 16.41
N PRO A 15 -5.95 -3.50 16.95
CA PRO A 15 -5.33 -2.34 17.57
C PRO A 15 -5.22 -1.19 16.58
N ASP A 16 -5.28 0.04 17.10
CA ASP A 16 -5.11 1.26 16.33
C ASP A 16 -3.66 1.40 15.83
N LEU A 17 -3.47 2.13 14.73
CA LEU A 17 -2.13 2.47 14.25
C LEU A 17 -1.43 3.37 15.29
N PRO A 18 -0.21 3.03 15.75
CA PRO A 18 0.48 3.86 16.73
C PRO A 18 0.80 5.25 16.14
N ASN A 19 0.34 6.31 16.82
CA ASN A 19 0.48 7.69 16.34
C ASN A 19 1.89 8.28 16.58
N ASP A 20 2.72 7.61 17.36
CA ASP A 20 4.02 8.05 17.89
C ASP A 20 5.23 7.54 17.09
N LEU A 21 5.02 6.83 15.96
CA LEU A 21 6.10 6.27 15.13
C LEU A 21 6.97 7.35 14.44
N GLY A 22 6.57 8.63 14.48
CA GLY A 22 7.37 9.76 14.03
C GLY A 22 7.30 10.02 12.52
N SER A 23 7.96 9.16 11.71
CA SER A 23 8.12 9.33 10.25
C SER A 23 7.27 8.35 9.43
N MET A 24 7.07 8.62 8.14
CA MET A 24 6.35 7.72 7.25
C MET A 24 7.06 6.37 7.08
N ASP A 25 8.39 6.37 6.96
CA ASP A 25 9.18 5.13 6.85
C ASP A 25 9.00 4.22 8.08
N ASN A 26 8.91 4.79 9.30
CA ASN A 26 8.66 4.00 10.51
C ASN A 26 7.22 3.44 10.56
N HIS A 27 6.23 4.17 10.03
CA HIS A 27 4.87 3.63 9.87
C HIS A 27 4.87 2.47 8.87
N LEU A 28 5.58 2.59 7.75
CA LEU A 28 5.68 1.53 6.75
C LEU A 28 6.39 0.29 7.31
N ASP A 29 7.45 0.44 8.10
CA ASP A 29 8.10 -0.69 8.80
C ASP A 29 7.12 -1.44 9.70
N PHE A 30 6.20 -0.72 10.36
CA PHE A 30 5.19 -1.33 11.22
C PHE A 30 4.05 -1.99 10.43
N ILE A 31 3.60 -1.35 9.35
CA ILE A 31 2.42 -1.76 8.57
C ILE A 31 2.75 -2.90 7.60
N LEU A 32 3.85 -2.81 6.85
CA LEU A 32 4.17 -3.72 5.76
C LEU A 32 4.15 -5.20 6.18
N PRO A 33 4.79 -5.62 7.29
CA PRO A 33 4.75 -7.03 7.71
C PRO A 33 3.33 -7.59 7.92
N LYS A 34 2.34 -6.72 8.17
CA LYS A 34 0.94 -7.09 8.41
C LYS A 34 0.11 -7.12 7.14
N VAL A 35 0.42 -6.28 6.16
CA VAL A 35 -0.36 -6.17 4.91
C VAL A 35 0.19 -7.04 3.79
N ILE A 36 1.50 -7.37 3.80
CA ILE A 36 2.15 -8.22 2.80
C ILE A 36 1.37 -9.50 2.44
N PRO A 37 0.80 -10.26 3.41
CA PRO A 37 0.04 -11.47 3.08
C PRO A 37 -1.22 -11.25 2.23
N TYR A 38 -1.69 -10.00 2.10
CA TYR A 38 -2.86 -9.61 1.30
C TYR A 38 -2.46 -8.84 0.02
N GLY A 39 -1.18 -8.87 -0.33
CA GLY A 39 -0.64 -8.21 -1.52
C GLY A 39 -0.55 -9.15 -2.72
N GLU A 40 -0.37 -8.53 -3.88
CA GLU A 40 -0.29 -9.17 -5.19
C GLU A 40 1.12 -9.06 -5.78
N ASP A 41 1.39 -9.78 -6.87
CA ASP A 41 2.66 -9.76 -7.58
C ASP A 41 2.67 -8.80 -8.79
N LEU A 42 3.84 -8.36 -9.24
CA LEU A 42 3.97 -7.52 -10.47
C LEU A 42 3.45 -8.20 -11.74
N ARG A 43 3.36 -9.54 -11.73
CA ARG A 43 2.78 -10.33 -12.82
C ARG A 43 1.29 -10.04 -13.02
N GLU A 44 0.63 -9.59 -11.97
CA GLU A 44 -0.81 -9.30 -11.94
C GLU A 44 -1.08 -7.88 -12.42
N LYS A 45 -0.83 -7.68 -13.72
CA LYS A 45 -0.85 -6.37 -14.39
C LYS A 45 -2.13 -5.56 -14.15
N GLN A 46 -3.27 -6.23 -13.96
CA GLN A 46 -4.55 -5.58 -13.67
C GLN A 46 -4.52 -4.69 -12.41
N PHE A 47 -3.63 -4.98 -11.47
CA PHE A 47 -3.53 -4.19 -10.25
C PHE A 47 -2.75 -2.89 -10.42
N TRP A 48 -1.93 -2.73 -11.47
CA TRP A 48 -1.00 -1.61 -11.52
C TRP A 48 -0.69 -0.97 -12.87
N ILE A 49 -0.93 -1.66 -13.98
CA ILE A 49 -0.75 -1.10 -15.31
C ILE A 49 -1.84 -0.09 -15.62
N ASP A 50 -1.49 0.96 -16.38
CA ASP A 50 -2.37 2.04 -16.84
C ASP A 50 -3.10 2.80 -15.71
N LYS A 51 -2.58 2.71 -14.49
CA LYS A 51 -3.05 3.48 -13.33
C LYS A 51 -2.19 4.71 -13.08
N ARG A 52 -2.84 5.76 -12.57
CA ARG A 52 -2.18 6.98 -12.10
C ARG A 52 -1.77 6.80 -10.65
N TRP A 53 -0.51 6.50 -10.45
CA TRP A 53 0.09 6.26 -9.15
C TRP A 53 0.69 7.56 -8.61
N LYS A 54 0.06 8.13 -7.60
CA LYS A 54 0.56 9.34 -6.94
C LYS A 54 1.63 9.00 -5.92
N GLU A 55 2.76 9.69 -5.99
CA GLU A 55 3.80 9.55 -4.99
C GLU A 55 3.36 10.19 -3.66
N VAL A 56 3.55 9.45 -2.57
CA VAL A 56 3.25 9.92 -1.21
C VAL A 56 4.56 10.17 -0.48
N ARG A 57 4.66 11.35 0.15
CA ARG A 57 5.85 11.84 0.87
C ARG A 57 5.46 12.49 2.18
N ASP A 58 6.38 12.49 3.14
CA ASP A 58 6.27 13.17 4.43
C ASP A 58 7.15 14.43 4.54
N ASP A 59 7.78 14.88 3.45
CA ASP A 59 8.60 16.10 3.45
C ASP A 59 7.74 17.35 3.69
N GLU A 60 8.23 18.25 4.55
CA GLU A 60 7.67 19.59 4.69
C GLU A 60 7.81 20.38 3.37
N GLY A 61 6.68 20.87 2.83
CA GLY A 61 6.66 21.67 1.60
C GLY A 61 6.55 20.86 0.29
N PHE A 62 6.39 19.54 0.36
CA PHE A 62 6.06 18.75 -0.82
C PHE A 62 4.60 18.98 -1.23
N HIS A 63 4.41 19.88 -2.19
CA HIS A 63 3.09 20.20 -2.77
C HIS A 63 2.94 19.71 -4.21
N GLU A 64 4.02 19.18 -4.80
CA GLU A 64 4.05 18.72 -6.19
C GLU A 64 3.21 17.45 -6.37
N ALA A 65 2.32 17.46 -7.35
CA ALA A 65 1.57 16.29 -7.75
C ALA A 65 2.43 15.44 -8.70
N ILE A 66 3.23 14.55 -8.12
CA ILE A 66 4.03 13.57 -8.86
C ILE A 66 3.18 12.34 -9.15
N LEU A 67 2.92 12.05 -10.43
CA LEU A 67 2.21 10.84 -10.87
C LEU A 67 3.12 9.95 -11.71
N HIS A 68 3.09 8.67 -11.41
CA HIS A 68 3.75 7.59 -12.12
C HIS A 68 2.69 6.82 -12.90
N ILE A 69 2.92 6.58 -14.20
CA ILE A 69 2.04 5.78 -15.04
C ILE A 69 2.89 4.74 -15.76
N PHE A 70 2.58 3.47 -15.51
CA PHE A 70 3.23 2.33 -16.14
C PHE A 70 2.31 1.80 -17.24
N SER A 71 2.62 2.14 -18.49
CA SER A 71 1.80 1.77 -19.64
C SER A 71 1.99 0.30 -20.03
N GLN A 72 0.95 -0.35 -20.54
CA GLN A 72 1.01 -1.76 -20.96
C GLN A 72 2.12 -2.07 -21.99
N ASN A 73 2.50 -1.09 -22.81
CA ASN A 73 3.53 -1.22 -23.85
C ASN A 73 4.97 -1.05 -23.33
N GLY A 74 5.17 -0.89 -22.02
CA GLY A 74 6.49 -0.63 -21.43
C GLY A 74 6.91 0.85 -21.44
N GLU A 75 6.04 1.77 -21.87
CA GLU A 75 6.26 3.20 -21.70
C GLU A 75 6.01 3.59 -20.24
N TYR A 76 6.91 4.40 -19.69
CA TYR A 76 6.77 4.99 -18.37
C TYR A 76 6.54 6.48 -18.51
N LEU A 77 5.50 7.01 -17.89
CA LEU A 77 5.21 8.44 -17.87
C LEU A 77 5.32 8.95 -16.44
N LEU A 78 6.10 10.01 -16.26
CA LEU A 78 6.16 10.79 -15.03
C LEU A 78 5.47 12.12 -15.28
N SER A 79 4.38 12.40 -14.55
CA SER A 79 3.74 13.71 -14.54
C SER A 79 4.21 14.51 -13.33
N LEU A 80 4.78 15.69 -13.57
CA LEU A 80 5.15 16.65 -12.54
C LEU A 80 4.27 17.89 -12.72
N ASP A 81 3.27 18.05 -11.85
CA ASP A 81 2.27 19.14 -11.93
C ASP A 81 1.64 19.30 -13.31
N GLY A 82 1.41 18.17 -13.99
CA GLY A 82 0.81 18.12 -15.33
C GLY A 82 1.81 18.12 -16.48
N ASN A 83 3.10 18.37 -16.24
CA ASN A 83 4.14 18.23 -17.26
C ASN A 83 4.57 16.78 -17.37
N LEU A 84 4.53 16.22 -18.58
CA LEU A 84 4.86 14.82 -18.82
C LEU A 84 6.31 14.64 -19.27
N MET A 85 7.02 13.78 -18.55
CA MET A 85 8.30 13.20 -18.95
C MET A 85 8.09 11.74 -19.35
N LYS A 86 8.81 11.30 -20.38
CA LYS A 86 8.73 9.94 -20.91
C LYS A 86 9.98 9.14 -20.58
N GLY A 87 9.77 7.88 -20.27
CA GLY A 87 10.79 6.86 -20.04
C GLY A 87 10.27 5.48 -20.45
N SER A 88 10.94 4.44 -19.98
CA SER A 88 10.49 3.06 -20.15
C SER A 88 10.48 2.34 -18.80
N TRP A 89 9.71 1.27 -18.72
CA TRP A 89 9.77 0.35 -17.61
C TRP A 89 9.76 -1.09 -18.12
N ARG A 90 10.33 -2.00 -17.32
CA ARG A 90 10.23 -3.45 -17.56
C ARG A 90 10.31 -4.21 -16.25
N GLN A 91 9.58 -5.32 -16.18
CA GLN A 91 9.76 -6.29 -15.10
C GLN A 91 11.04 -7.10 -15.33
N LEU A 92 11.77 -7.41 -14.26
CA LEU A 92 12.93 -8.28 -14.33
C LEU A 92 12.49 -9.75 -14.28
N GLY A 93 12.35 -10.38 -15.44
CA GLY A 93 11.97 -11.79 -15.54
C GLY A 93 10.60 -12.08 -14.91
N SER A 94 10.54 -13.11 -14.05
CA SER A 94 9.36 -13.45 -13.25
C SER A 94 9.40 -12.85 -11.84
N ASP A 95 10.42 -12.06 -11.52
CA ASP A 95 10.65 -11.56 -10.17
C ASP A 95 9.75 -10.37 -9.89
N ASN A 96 9.52 -10.11 -8.60
CA ASN A 96 8.84 -8.92 -8.12
C ASN A 96 9.79 -7.71 -8.10
N ALA A 97 10.49 -7.50 -9.22
CA ALA A 97 11.43 -6.42 -9.41
C ALA A 97 11.12 -5.65 -10.71
N LEU A 98 11.17 -4.32 -10.61
CA LEU A 98 10.84 -3.37 -11.67
C LEU A 98 12.08 -2.55 -12.00
N ILE A 99 12.39 -2.44 -13.29
CA ILE A 99 13.40 -1.52 -13.81
C ILE A 99 12.67 -0.35 -14.44
N VAL A 100 13.01 0.86 -14.00
CA VAL A 100 12.49 2.12 -14.55
C VAL A 100 13.64 2.89 -15.15
N GLU A 101 13.52 3.27 -16.41
CA GLU A 101 14.54 4.01 -17.15
C GLU A 101 13.99 5.39 -17.53
N MET A 102 14.71 6.45 -17.14
CA MET A 102 14.31 7.82 -17.44
C MET A 102 15.53 8.73 -17.42
N GLY A 103 15.63 9.66 -18.39
CA GLY A 103 16.71 10.64 -18.43
C GLY A 103 18.13 10.02 -18.49
N GLY A 104 18.28 8.87 -19.16
CA GLY A 104 19.56 8.17 -19.28
C GLY A 104 20.01 7.44 -18.01
N ARG A 105 19.15 7.32 -16.99
CA ARG A 105 19.39 6.54 -15.78
C ARG A 105 18.44 5.35 -15.74
N SER A 106 18.93 4.22 -15.24
CA SER A 106 18.13 3.03 -14.97
C SER A 106 18.13 2.77 -13.47
N GLU A 107 16.96 2.63 -12.89
CA GLU A 107 16.77 2.35 -11.47
C GLU A 107 16.04 1.02 -11.30
N LEU A 108 16.56 0.20 -10.38
CA LEU A 108 15.98 -1.09 -10.02
C LEU A 108 15.22 -0.94 -8.70
N PHE A 109 13.99 -1.43 -8.69
CA PHE A 109 13.10 -1.42 -7.54
C PHE A 109 12.61 -2.84 -7.23
N ASP A 110 12.59 -3.19 -5.96
CA ASP A 110 11.99 -4.42 -5.46
C ASP A 110 10.59 -4.11 -4.90
N LEU A 111 9.59 -4.92 -5.26
CA LEU A 111 8.23 -4.81 -4.72
C LEU A 111 8.22 -5.23 -3.25
N ARG A 112 7.59 -4.43 -2.41
CA ARG A 112 7.29 -4.77 -1.01
C ARG A 112 5.82 -5.05 -0.79
N PHE A 113 4.94 -4.35 -1.49
CA PHE A 113 3.51 -4.55 -1.40
C PHE A 113 2.83 -4.01 -2.66
N LEU A 114 1.79 -4.69 -3.12
CA LEU A 114 0.93 -4.22 -4.19
C LEU A 114 -0.50 -4.65 -3.92
N ASN A 115 -1.46 -3.76 -4.17
CA ASN A 115 -2.86 -4.13 -4.35
C ASN A 115 -3.53 -3.12 -5.30
N GLU A 116 -4.86 -3.09 -5.32
CA GLU A 116 -5.61 -2.16 -6.18
C GLU A 116 -5.34 -0.68 -5.88
N HIS A 117 -4.92 -0.35 -4.66
CA HIS A 117 -4.87 1.01 -4.11
C HIS A 117 -3.46 1.50 -3.79
N PHE A 118 -2.52 0.61 -3.50
CA PHE A 118 -1.17 0.93 -3.05
C PHE A 118 -0.15 0.07 -3.76
N MET A 119 0.98 0.70 -4.07
CA MET A 119 2.20 0.03 -4.49
C MET A 119 3.34 0.58 -3.64
N VAL A 120 4.07 -0.31 -2.98
CA VAL A 120 5.23 0.02 -2.17
C VAL A 120 6.44 -0.65 -2.78
N LEU A 121 7.40 0.16 -3.20
CA LEU A 121 8.66 -0.28 -3.77
C LEU A 121 9.81 0.08 -2.84
N THR A 122 10.92 -0.64 -2.93
CA THR A 122 12.20 -0.24 -2.34
C THR A 122 13.24 -0.20 -3.45
N LYS A 123 13.97 0.92 -3.57
CA LYS A 123 15.08 0.99 -4.53
C LYS A 123 16.16 -0.01 -4.11
N HIS A 124 16.60 -0.83 -5.05
CA HIS A 124 17.57 -1.89 -4.78
C HIS A 124 18.88 -1.34 -4.19
N GLY A 125 19.43 -2.06 -3.22
CA GLY A 125 20.57 -1.64 -2.40
C GLY A 125 20.19 -1.01 -1.06
N ASP A 126 21.17 -0.79 -0.20
CA ASP A 126 20.96 -0.25 1.14
C ASP A 126 20.79 1.28 1.10
N GLN A 127 19.55 1.74 0.90
CA GLN A 127 19.21 3.17 0.89
C GLN A 127 19.29 3.79 2.28
N ALA A 128 18.93 3.01 3.32
CA ALA A 128 18.93 3.46 4.72
C ALA A 128 20.33 3.90 5.15
N ARG A 129 21.35 3.10 4.82
CA ARG A 129 22.75 3.43 5.11
C ARG A 129 23.25 4.68 4.39
N LYS A 130 22.62 5.05 3.27
CA LYS A 130 22.93 6.26 2.51
C LYS A 130 22.14 7.49 2.99
N GLY A 131 21.34 7.36 4.04
CA GLY A 131 20.45 8.43 4.51
C GLY A 131 19.35 8.78 3.51
N MET A 132 19.06 7.89 2.57
CA MET A 132 17.97 8.04 1.61
C MET A 132 16.74 7.28 2.10
N ARG A 133 15.58 7.67 1.57
CA ARG A 133 14.30 7.01 1.87
C ARG A 133 14.35 5.53 1.55
N ARG A 134 13.78 4.72 2.44
CA ARG A 134 13.73 3.27 2.26
C ARG A 134 12.61 2.89 1.31
N TYR A 135 11.45 3.50 1.49
CA TYR A 135 10.25 3.15 0.76
C TYR A 135 9.88 4.21 -0.27
N PHE A 136 9.38 3.71 -1.38
CA PHE A 136 8.74 4.49 -2.43
C PHE A 136 7.26 4.10 -2.46
N LEU A 137 6.46 4.92 -1.78
CA LEU A 137 5.03 4.69 -1.63
C LEU A 137 4.27 5.40 -2.75
N LEU A 138 3.55 4.59 -3.51
CA LEU A 138 2.66 5.02 -4.55
C LEU A 138 1.22 4.66 -4.16
N ALA A 139 0.33 5.65 -4.17
CA ALA A 139 -1.08 5.46 -3.91
C ALA A 139 -1.89 5.76 -5.18
N TYR A 140 -2.88 4.94 -5.48
CA TYR A 140 -3.75 5.17 -6.63
C TYR A 140 -4.48 6.50 -6.46
N GLU A 141 -4.36 7.40 -7.44
CA GLU A 141 -4.77 8.80 -7.30
C GLU A 141 -6.21 9.00 -6.77
N PRO A 142 -7.23 8.23 -7.18
CA PRO A 142 -8.57 8.34 -6.61
C PRO A 142 -8.66 8.05 -5.11
N VAL A 143 -7.76 7.23 -4.56
CA VAL A 143 -7.72 6.90 -3.12
C VAL A 143 -7.14 8.04 -2.30
N VAL A 144 -6.23 8.83 -2.88
CA VAL A 144 -5.61 10.00 -2.25
C VAL A 144 -6.53 11.21 -2.23
N ARG A 145 -7.46 11.30 -3.20
CA ARG A 145 -8.44 12.38 -3.27
C ARG A 145 -9.60 12.14 -2.29
N ALA A 146 -9.83 13.08 -1.38
CA ALA A 146 -11.02 13.13 -0.53
C ALA A 146 -11.95 14.27 -0.94
N ARG A 147 -13.19 14.24 -0.44
CA ARG A 147 -14.21 15.28 -0.71
C ARG A 147 -13.77 16.69 -0.26
N ALA A 148 -12.87 16.77 0.73
CA ALA A 148 -12.38 18.01 1.31
C ALA A 148 -10.97 18.41 0.85
N GLY A 149 -10.38 17.70 -0.11
CA GLY A 149 -9.00 17.90 -0.56
C GLY A 149 -8.20 16.60 -0.59
N GLU A 150 -6.89 16.70 -0.75
CA GLU A 150 -6.01 15.53 -0.72
C GLU A 150 -5.78 15.04 0.71
N LEU A 151 -5.58 13.74 0.86
CA LEU A 151 -5.30 13.12 2.15
C LEU A 151 -3.85 13.36 2.55
N ASP A 152 -3.67 13.77 3.81
CA ASP A 152 -2.37 13.74 4.48
C ASP A 152 -1.80 12.32 4.55
N TRP A 153 -0.47 12.19 4.51
CA TRP A 153 0.22 10.90 4.50
C TRP A 153 -0.15 10.04 5.71
N ARG A 154 -0.46 10.64 6.87
CA ARG A 154 -0.92 9.89 8.06
C ARG A 154 -2.26 9.20 7.82
N ASN A 155 -3.18 9.88 7.15
CA ASN A 155 -4.46 9.28 6.75
C ASN A 155 -4.27 8.20 5.68
N ILE A 156 -3.27 8.37 4.81
CA ILE A 156 -2.88 7.34 3.83
C ILE A 156 -2.33 6.10 4.56
N MET A 157 -1.49 6.27 5.58
CA MET A 157 -0.99 5.17 6.42
C MET A 157 -2.13 4.44 7.13
N GLU A 158 -3.11 5.17 7.65
CA GLU A 158 -4.31 4.60 8.26
C GLU A 158 -5.12 3.77 7.25
N LYS A 159 -5.26 4.26 6.01
CA LYS A 159 -5.90 3.50 4.92
C LYS A 159 -5.12 2.25 4.53
N LEU A 160 -3.79 2.32 4.49
CA LEU A 160 -2.95 1.15 4.22
C LEU A 160 -3.09 0.12 5.35
N PHE A 161 -3.08 0.57 6.60
CA PHE A 161 -3.25 -0.29 7.77
C PHE A 161 -4.65 -0.92 7.87
N ASN A 162 -5.68 -0.22 7.39
CA ASN A 162 -7.04 -0.73 7.31
C ASN A 162 -7.16 -2.02 6.50
N ILE A 163 -6.30 -2.24 5.51
CA ILE A 163 -6.29 -3.49 4.74
C ILE A 163 -6.08 -4.69 5.68
N TRP A 164 -5.16 -4.59 6.63
CA TRP A 164 -4.97 -5.66 7.61
C TRP A 164 -6.17 -5.80 8.56
N ARG A 165 -6.71 -4.67 9.07
CA ARG A 165 -7.85 -4.69 10.00
C ARG A 165 -9.08 -5.34 9.39
N GLU A 166 -9.46 -4.93 8.18
CA GLU A 166 -10.64 -5.44 7.48
C GLU A 166 -10.50 -6.93 7.14
N ASN A 167 -9.33 -7.35 6.65
CA ASN A 167 -9.06 -8.77 6.37
C ASN A 167 -9.01 -9.63 7.64
N SER A 168 -8.39 -9.15 8.71
CA SER A 168 -8.33 -9.87 9.99
C SER A 168 -9.73 -10.06 10.59
N LEU A 169 -10.55 -9.00 10.61
CA LEU A 169 -11.92 -9.06 11.10
C LEU A 169 -12.78 -10.02 10.27
N SER A 170 -12.61 -10.03 8.95
CA SER A 170 -13.29 -10.97 8.07
C SER A 170 -12.96 -12.43 8.41
N ILE A 171 -11.67 -12.74 8.63
CA ILE A 171 -11.23 -14.09 9.03
C ILE A 171 -11.88 -14.51 10.36
N TRP A 172 -11.88 -13.63 11.36
CA TRP A 172 -12.50 -13.92 12.66
C TRP A 172 -14.02 -14.13 12.54
N ALA A 173 -14.70 -13.34 11.71
CA ALA A 173 -16.13 -13.51 11.45
C ALA A 173 -16.42 -14.87 10.79
N TRP A 174 -15.60 -15.28 9.81
CA TRP A 174 -15.70 -16.60 9.18
C TRP A 174 -15.46 -17.75 10.17
N LEU A 175 -14.45 -17.65 11.02
CA LEU A 175 -14.17 -18.66 12.05
C LEU A 175 -15.35 -18.77 13.04
N PHE A 176 -15.87 -17.63 13.51
CA PHE A 176 -17.04 -17.61 14.39
C PHE A 176 -18.27 -18.23 13.72
N PHE A 177 -18.52 -17.91 12.44
CA PHE A 177 -19.62 -18.48 11.66
C PHE A 177 -19.49 -20.01 11.53
N LEU A 178 -18.29 -20.52 11.24
CA LEU A 178 -18.03 -21.96 11.15
C LEU A 178 -18.23 -22.68 12.49
N ILE A 179 -17.80 -22.06 13.60
CA ILE A 179 -18.03 -22.61 14.96
C ILE A 179 -19.54 -22.65 15.26
N LEU A 180 -20.26 -21.56 15.00
CA LEU A 180 -21.71 -21.49 15.22
C LEU A 180 -22.45 -22.54 14.39
N LEU A 181 -22.09 -22.70 13.12
CA LEU A 181 -22.65 -23.71 12.23
C LEU A 181 -22.41 -25.13 12.79
N GLY A 182 -21.19 -25.41 13.25
CA GLY A 182 -20.86 -26.69 13.87
C GLY A 182 -21.67 -26.98 15.13
N LEU A 183 -21.91 -25.97 15.98
CA LEU A 183 -22.76 -26.09 17.17
C LEU A 183 -24.23 -26.35 16.81
N ILE A 184 -24.77 -25.67 15.79
CA ILE A 184 -26.14 -25.88 15.32
C ILE A 184 -26.30 -27.31 14.79
N ILE A 185 -25.35 -27.77 13.97
CA ILE A 185 -25.36 -29.14 13.44
C ILE A 185 -25.31 -30.14 14.59
N TYR A 186 -24.39 -29.98 15.55
CA TYR A 186 -24.28 -30.85 16.71
C TYR A 186 -25.57 -30.89 17.54
N ALA A 187 -26.19 -29.74 17.77
CA ALA A 187 -27.45 -29.64 18.52
C ALA A 187 -28.68 -30.16 17.74
N SER A 188 -28.55 -30.36 16.42
CA SER A 188 -29.62 -30.90 15.57
C SER A 188 -29.64 -32.43 15.47
N PHE A 189 -28.61 -33.10 16.01
CA PHE A 189 -28.54 -34.55 16.22
C PHE A 189 -29.01 -34.91 17.64
#